data_AF-A0A6C0IBZ2-F1
#
_entry.id   AF-A0A6C0IBZ2-F1
#
_cell.length_a   1.000
_cell.length_b   1.000
_cell.length_c   1.000
_cell.angle_alpha   90.00
_cell.angle_beta   90.00
_cell.angle_gamma   90.00
#
_symmetry.space_group_name_H-M   'P 1'
#
loop_
_entity.id
_entity.type
_entity.pdbx_description
1 polymer ?
#
loop_
_entity_poly.entity_id
_entity_poly.type
_entity_poly.pdbx_seq_one_letter_code
_entity_poly.pdbx_strand_id
1 'polypeptide(L)'
;MEQPPTPQTQTPAVQTGQPKTDFISDDESITTKKFQNGWTQELEELIADWGDKALVYRWLHERTSLLFKNNDQGLMIPVIVLSTLTGTANFGMGSFFGDDANGQRIAQLGVGGISIIAGVLTTLANYYGYSKCAETHRTSGVSWGKFNRFISIELRLHPDERMDSKSFLKMFRIELDRLIEQAPSIPNSVINEFKILFEDSDVHLPDILGVMEHTKVFTDSNSRLKKVAVEAALAIQQKKGILKQLVLDDLDDKIQKICRKEINKITNQDDMSEITHSSMASPRLHNIIVKV
;
A
#
# COMPACT_ATOMS: atom_id res chain seq x y z
N MET A 1 20.94 69.46 -34.09
CA MET A 1 21.92 69.08 -33.05
C MET A 1 21.24 69.32 -31.72
N GLU A 2 20.59 68.31 -31.17
CA GLU A 2 19.92 68.38 -29.88
C GLU A 2 19.99 66.99 -29.27
N GLN A 3 20.72 66.87 -28.16
CA GLN A 3 20.62 65.74 -27.24
C GLN A 3 20.35 66.32 -25.84
N PRO A 4 19.41 65.72 -25.11
CA PRO A 4 19.44 65.70 -23.65
C PRO A 4 19.28 64.23 -23.14
N PRO A 5 19.34 63.96 -21.83
CA PRO A 5 20.53 63.42 -21.17
C PRO A 5 20.33 61.98 -20.61
N THR A 6 21.46 61.33 -20.31
CA THR A 6 21.57 59.98 -19.73
C THR A 6 21.05 59.89 -18.28
N PRO A 7 20.35 58.81 -17.87
CA PRO A 7 19.97 58.58 -16.47
C PRO A 7 21.08 57.89 -15.65
N GLN A 8 21.12 58.26 -14.38
CA GLN A 8 22.10 57.94 -13.35
C GLN A 8 22.00 56.50 -12.80
N THR A 9 23.16 55.89 -12.57
CA THR A 9 23.34 54.64 -11.82
C THR A 9 23.05 54.86 -10.33
N GLN A 10 22.06 54.13 -9.78
CA GLN A 10 21.80 54.08 -8.33
C GLN A 10 22.33 52.78 -7.73
N THR A 11 23.21 52.93 -6.74
CA THR A 11 23.68 51.91 -5.80
C THR A 11 22.59 51.62 -4.76
N PRO A 12 22.25 50.37 -4.42
CA PRO A 12 21.36 50.11 -3.29
C PRO A 12 22.09 50.11 -1.95
N ALA A 13 21.45 50.75 -0.98
CA ALA A 13 21.87 50.96 0.39
C ALA A 13 21.86 49.68 1.25
N VAL A 14 22.81 49.64 2.18
CA VAL A 14 22.89 48.73 3.32
C VAL A 14 21.66 48.89 4.22
N GLN A 15 20.95 47.80 4.50
CA GLN A 15 19.93 47.74 5.57
C GLN A 15 20.39 46.79 6.67
N THR A 16 20.52 47.36 7.86
CA THR A 16 20.79 46.74 9.14
C THR A 16 19.49 46.22 9.78
N GLY A 17 19.56 45.00 10.34
CA GLY A 17 18.78 44.59 11.50
C GLY A 17 17.37 44.03 11.27
N GLN A 18 17.26 42.70 11.21
CA GLN A 18 16.12 41.96 11.77
C GLN A 18 16.63 40.78 12.60
N PRO A 19 16.05 40.51 13.79
CA PRO A 19 16.49 39.41 14.63
C PRO A 19 16.09 38.07 14.01
N LYS A 20 17.08 37.21 13.76
CA LYS A 20 16.88 35.82 13.39
C LYS A 20 16.11 35.12 14.51
N THR A 21 14.89 34.71 14.21
CA THR A 21 14.18 33.68 14.96
C THR A 21 14.84 32.35 14.67
N ASP A 22 15.80 31.97 15.51
CA ASP A 22 16.35 30.62 15.56
C ASP A 22 15.27 29.67 16.07
N PHE A 23 14.47 29.13 15.15
CA PHE A 23 13.55 28.02 15.39
C PHE A 23 13.79 26.94 14.32
N ILE A 24 14.89 26.20 14.47
CA ILE A 24 14.92 24.78 14.19
C ILE A 24 15.78 24.17 15.30
N SER A 25 15.12 23.79 16.39
CA SER A 25 15.64 22.73 17.24
C SER A 25 15.60 21.48 16.38
N ASP A 26 16.78 21.01 15.96
CA ASP A 26 16.98 19.64 15.54
C ASP A 26 16.62 18.75 16.74
N ASP A 27 15.34 18.39 16.86
CA ASP A 27 14.91 17.25 17.64
C ASP A 27 15.38 16.02 16.88
N GLU A 28 16.68 15.74 16.99
CA GLU A 28 17.27 14.46 16.65
C GLU A 28 16.76 13.46 17.69
N SER A 29 15.46 13.16 17.60
CA SER A 29 14.81 12.13 18.37
C SER A 29 15.56 10.84 18.08
N ILE A 30 16.14 10.26 19.12
CA ILE A 30 16.84 8.97 19.07
C ILE A 30 15.86 7.97 18.45
N THR A 31 16.03 7.71 17.16
CA THR A 31 15.21 6.76 16.41
C THR A 31 15.60 5.37 16.87
N THR A 32 14.95 4.91 17.94
CA THR A 32 14.94 3.51 18.30
C THR A 32 14.54 2.73 17.03
N LYS A 33 15.48 1.98 16.45
CA LYS A 33 15.24 1.17 15.26
C LYS A 33 14.07 0.24 15.55
N LYS A 34 12.90 0.56 15.01
CA LYS A 34 11.72 -0.29 15.10
C LYS A 34 11.97 -1.54 14.26
N PHE A 35 11.50 -2.70 14.72
CA PHE A 35 11.54 -3.93 13.93
C PHE A 35 10.90 -3.68 12.56
N GLN A 36 11.61 -4.01 11.47
CA GLN A 36 11.21 -3.76 10.08
C GLN A 36 10.77 -2.30 9.81
N ASN A 37 11.40 -1.30 10.44
CA ASN A 37 11.01 0.12 10.31
C ASN A 37 9.51 0.41 10.55
N GLY A 38 8.85 -0.46 11.33
CA GLY A 38 7.42 -0.38 11.66
C GLY A 38 6.47 -0.86 10.56
N TRP A 39 6.97 -1.49 9.49
CA TRP A 39 6.15 -2.11 8.46
C TRP A 39 5.41 -3.33 9.03
N THR A 40 4.10 -3.39 8.77
CA THR A 40 3.26 -4.56 9.05
C THR A 40 2.61 -5.02 7.76
N GLN A 41 2.23 -6.30 7.69
CA GLN A 41 1.62 -6.88 6.49
C GLN A 41 0.36 -6.10 6.07
N GLU A 42 -0.46 -5.67 7.02
CA GLU A 42 -1.69 -4.93 6.76
C GLU A 42 -1.40 -3.54 6.17
N LEU A 43 -0.29 -2.92 6.56
CA LEU A 43 0.15 -1.65 5.99
C LEU A 43 0.69 -1.84 4.57
N GLU A 44 1.41 -2.92 4.32
CA GLU A 44 1.88 -3.29 2.98
C GLU A 44 0.71 -3.54 2.02
N GLU A 45 -0.30 -4.28 2.48
CA GLU A 45 -1.54 -4.52 1.71
C GLU A 45 -2.28 -3.21 1.40
N LEU A 46 -2.40 -2.30 2.38
CA LEU A 46 -3.01 -0.98 2.17
C LEU A 46 -2.26 -0.15 1.13
N ILE A 47 -0.92 -0.12 1.22
CA ILE A 47 -0.09 0.67 0.31
C ILE A 47 -0.07 0.03 -1.09
N ALA A 48 -0.13 -1.30 -1.18
CA ALA A 48 -0.28 -2.01 -2.45
C ALA A 48 -1.60 -1.64 -3.14
N ASP A 49 -2.72 -1.61 -2.40
CA ASP A 49 -4.03 -1.15 -2.92
C ASP A 49 -3.96 0.29 -3.46
N TRP A 50 -3.26 1.20 -2.77
CA TRP A 50 -3.04 2.57 -3.28
C TRP A 50 -2.21 2.58 -4.57
N GLY A 51 -1.21 1.70 -4.67
CA GLY A 51 -0.41 1.52 -5.87
C GLY A 51 -1.23 1.05 -7.06
N ASP A 52 -2.09 0.06 -6.87
CA ASP A 52 -2.97 -0.51 -7.90
C ASP A 52 -4.02 0.51 -8.38
N LYS A 53 -4.68 1.19 -7.43
CA LYS A 53 -5.61 2.29 -7.77
C LYS A 53 -4.92 3.37 -8.58
N ALA A 54 -3.70 3.75 -8.21
CA ALA A 54 -2.91 4.73 -8.95
C ALA A 54 -2.54 4.28 -10.37
N LEU A 55 -2.31 2.97 -10.57
CA LEU A 55 -2.06 2.40 -11.90
C LEU A 55 -3.30 2.55 -12.80
N VAL A 56 -4.48 2.24 -12.26
CA VAL A 56 -5.75 2.39 -12.99
C VAL A 56 -6.03 3.86 -13.31
N TYR A 57 -5.87 4.77 -12.34
CA TYR A 57 -6.03 6.21 -12.59
C TYR A 57 -5.07 6.72 -13.66
N ARG A 58 -3.81 6.30 -13.64
CA ARG A 58 -2.85 6.63 -14.69
C ARG A 58 -3.38 6.22 -16.07
N TRP A 59 -3.83 4.98 -16.21
CA TRP A 59 -4.35 4.48 -17.49
C TRP A 59 -5.55 5.31 -17.97
N LEU A 60 -6.50 5.59 -17.07
CA LEU A 60 -7.70 6.38 -17.38
C LEU A 60 -7.34 7.80 -17.87
N HIS A 61 -6.43 8.47 -17.18
CA HIS A 61 -5.97 9.81 -17.57
C HIS A 61 -5.18 9.80 -18.89
N GLU A 62 -4.31 8.81 -19.10
CA GLU A 62 -3.52 8.68 -20.33
C GLU A 62 -4.44 8.40 -21.55
N ARG A 63 -5.42 7.51 -21.39
CA ARG A 63 -6.42 7.23 -22.42
C ARG A 63 -7.30 8.44 -22.74
N THR A 64 -7.74 9.17 -21.72
CA THR A 64 -8.54 10.40 -21.88
C THR A 64 -7.75 11.50 -22.58
N SER A 65 -6.46 11.64 -22.27
CA SER A 65 -5.58 12.60 -22.93
C SER A 65 -5.50 12.35 -24.44
N LEU A 66 -5.34 11.09 -24.85
CA LEU A 66 -5.33 10.70 -26.26
C LEU A 66 -6.67 10.99 -26.95
N LEU A 67 -7.79 10.70 -26.28
CA LEU A 67 -9.13 10.99 -26.81
C LEU A 67 -9.29 12.49 -27.09
N PHE A 68 -8.98 13.35 -26.12
CA PHE A 68 -9.10 14.79 -26.30
C PHE A 68 -8.13 15.34 -27.34
N LYS A 69 -6.90 14.80 -27.42
CA LYS A 69 -5.96 15.17 -28.47
C LYS A 69 -6.50 14.84 -29.87
N ASN A 70 -7.12 13.68 -30.05
CA ASN A 70 -7.70 13.30 -31.33
C ASN A 70 -8.89 14.20 -31.69
N ASN A 71 -9.75 14.54 -30.72
CA ASN A 71 -10.88 15.45 -30.94
C ASN A 71 -10.41 16.87 -31.28
N ASP A 72 -9.37 17.36 -30.61
CA ASP A 72 -8.74 18.65 -30.89
C ASP A 72 -8.20 18.70 -32.33
N GLN A 73 -7.44 17.68 -32.73
CA GLN A 73 -6.90 17.57 -34.09
C GLN A 73 -8.02 17.46 -35.13
N GLY A 74 -9.09 16.72 -34.83
CA GLY A 74 -10.26 16.57 -35.70
C GLY A 74 -11.00 17.90 -35.95
N LEU A 75 -11.00 18.83 -35.00
CA LEU A 75 -11.57 20.17 -35.17
C LEU A 75 -10.58 21.17 -35.79
N MET A 76 -9.31 21.15 -35.37
CA MET A 76 -8.32 22.14 -35.81
C MET A 76 -7.82 21.93 -37.23
N ILE A 77 -7.67 20.69 -37.70
CA ILE A 77 -7.18 20.43 -39.06
C ILE A 77 -8.14 21.02 -40.12
N PRO A 78 -9.47 20.80 -40.07
CA PRO A 78 -10.41 21.44 -40.99
C PRO A 78 -10.39 22.97 -40.90
N VAL A 79 -10.29 23.53 -39.68
CA VAL A 79 -10.18 24.97 -39.48
C VAL A 79 -8.96 25.53 -40.21
N ILE A 80 -7.78 24.94 -40.03
CA ILE A 80 -6.54 25.38 -40.67
C ILE A 80 -6.67 25.33 -42.19
N VAL A 81 -7.24 24.25 -42.75
CA VAL A 81 -7.45 24.11 -44.19
C VAL A 81 -8.39 25.19 -44.71
N LEU A 82 -9.55 25.40 -44.08
CA LEU A 82 -10.53 26.40 -44.52
C LEU A 82 -9.97 27.83 -44.39
N SER A 83 -9.25 28.13 -43.32
CA SER A 83 -8.59 29.43 -43.12
C SER A 83 -7.51 29.68 -44.16
N THR A 84 -6.72 28.65 -44.51
CA THR A 84 -5.66 28.76 -45.51
C THR A 84 -6.26 28.94 -46.90
N LEU A 85 -7.25 28.14 -47.28
CA LEU A 85 -7.97 28.26 -48.56
C LEU A 85 -8.63 29.62 -48.72
N THR A 86 -9.29 30.12 -47.67
CA THR A 86 -9.91 31.46 -47.67
C THR A 86 -8.86 32.55 -47.82
N GLY A 87 -7.73 32.45 -47.10
CA GLY A 87 -6.61 33.39 -47.20
C GLY A 87 -6.05 33.43 -48.62
N THR A 88 -5.69 32.28 -49.18
CA THR A 88 -5.16 32.17 -50.55
C THR A 88 -6.19 32.62 -51.60
N ALA A 89 -7.47 32.30 -51.44
CA ALA A 89 -8.53 32.71 -52.36
C ALA A 89 -8.72 34.24 -52.38
N ASN A 90 -8.60 34.91 -51.23
CA ASN A 90 -8.63 36.37 -51.18
C ASN A 90 -7.45 37.01 -51.94
N PHE A 91 -6.25 36.43 -51.89
CA PHE A 91 -5.09 36.93 -52.64
C PHE A 91 -5.15 36.61 -54.13
N GLY A 92 -5.70 35.45 -54.51
CA GLY A 92 -5.74 34.99 -55.90
C GLY A 92 -6.93 35.49 -56.72
N MET A 93 -7.93 36.12 -56.09
CA MET A 93 -9.21 36.43 -56.72
C MET A 93 -9.09 37.27 -58.01
N GLY A 94 -8.20 38.26 -58.02
CA GLY A 94 -7.96 39.08 -59.21
C GLY A 94 -7.26 38.34 -60.36
N SER A 95 -6.39 37.38 -60.02
CA SER A 95 -5.65 36.59 -61.02
C SER A 95 -6.47 35.44 -61.60
N PHE A 96 -7.39 34.86 -60.82
CA PHE A 96 -8.20 33.71 -61.25
C PHE A 96 -9.46 34.09 -62.03
N PHE A 97 -10.07 35.26 -61.74
CA PHE A 97 -11.36 35.65 -62.35
C PHE A 97 -11.27 36.80 -63.36
N GLY A 98 -10.12 37.46 -63.51
CA GLY A 98 -9.89 38.48 -64.56
C GLY A 98 -10.95 39.61 -64.58
N ASP A 99 -11.35 40.03 -65.78
CA ASP A 99 -12.36 41.11 -66.01
C ASP A 99 -13.83 40.65 -65.85
N ASP A 100 -14.11 39.39 -65.48
CA ASP A 100 -15.48 38.93 -65.23
C ASP A 100 -15.97 39.36 -63.84
N ALA A 101 -16.52 40.58 -63.79
CA ALA A 101 -17.00 41.22 -62.57
C ALA A 101 -18.12 40.44 -61.86
N ASN A 102 -18.87 39.59 -62.56
CA ASN A 102 -19.93 38.77 -61.96
C ASN A 102 -19.36 37.52 -61.31
N GLY A 103 -18.43 36.82 -61.98
CA GLY A 103 -17.70 35.69 -61.42
C GLY A 103 -16.92 36.08 -60.16
N GLN A 104 -16.26 37.24 -60.18
CA GLN A 104 -15.52 37.76 -59.03
C GLN A 104 -16.42 38.03 -57.82
N ARG A 105 -17.60 38.64 -58.00
CA ARG A 105 -18.56 38.88 -56.90
C ARG A 105 -19.06 37.58 -56.26
N ILE A 106 -19.40 36.57 -57.08
CA ILE A 106 -19.87 35.28 -56.57
C ILE A 106 -18.75 34.57 -55.80
N ALA A 107 -17.53 34.58 -56.33
CA ALA A 107 -16.36 34.02 -55.65
C ALA A 107 -16.09 34.75 -54.31
N GLN A 108 -16.20 36.07 -54.28
CA GLN A 108 -16.00 36.86 -53.06
C GLN A 108 -17.05 36.57 -51.98
N LEU A 109 -18.32 36.40 -52.37
CA LEU A 109 -19.37 35.97 -51.45
C LEU A 109 -19.12 34.55 -50.92
N GLY A 110 -18.67 33.63 -51.78
CA GLY A 110 -18.32 32.26 -51.37
C GLY A 110 -17.16 32.21 -50.38
N VAL A 111 -16.07 32.94 -50.66
CA VAL A 111 -14.91 33.05 -49.77
C VAL A 111 -15.29 33.72 -48.45
N GLY A 112 -16.12 34.76 -48.47
CA GLY A 112 -16.68 35.38 -47.27
C GLY A 112 -17.49 34.40 -46.42
N GLY A 113 -18.33 33.57 -47.04
CA GLY A 113 -19.10 32.53 -46.36
C GLY A 113 -18.22 31.47 -45.70
N ILE A 114 -17.22 30.95 -46.40
CA ILE A 114 -16.26 29.97 -45.85
C ILE A 114 -15.46 30.60 -44.70
N SER A 115 -15.09 31.88 -44.81
CA SER A 115 -14.39 32.61 -43.75
C SER A 115 -15.20 32.67 -42.46
N ILE A 116 -16.50 32.94 -42.56
CA ILE A 116 -17.41 32.96 -41.39
C ILE A 116 -17.50 31.57 -40.77
N ILE A 117 -17.65 30.52 -41.58
CA ILE A 117 -17.69 29.13 -41.10
C ILE A 117 -16.38 28.78 -40.37
N ALA A 118 -15.23 29.11 -40.96
CA ALA A 118 -13.92 28.89 -40.34
C ALA A 118 -13.79 29.65 -39.00
N GLY A 119 -14.30 30.89 -38.95
CA GLY A 119 -14.36 31.70 -37.73
C GLY A 119 -15.20 31.04 -36.63
N VAL A 120 -16.42 30.61 -36.95
CA VAL A 120 -17.32 29.91 -36.00
C VAL A 120 -16.69 28.62 -35.50
N LEU A 121 -16.11 27.80 -36.39
CA LEU A 121 -15.41 26.58 -36.01
C LEU A 121 -14.22 26.85 -35.10
N THR A 122 -13.45 27.92 -35.37
CA THR A 122 -12.35 28.36 -34.50
C THR A 122 -12.86 28.75 -33.11
N THR A 123 -13.95 29.51 -33.03
CA THR A 123 -14.56 29.88 -31.75
C THR A 123 -15.05 28.65 -30.99
N LEU A 124 -15.67 27.68 -31.66
CA LEU A 124 -16.10 26.42 -31.04
C LEU A 124 -14.92 25.59 -30.54
N ALA A 125 -13.85 25.48 -31.33
CA ALA A 125 -12.66 24.75 -30.93
C ALA A 125 -11.99 25.37 -29.67
N ASN A 126 -11.92 26.70 -29.62
CA ASN A 126 -11.46 27.43 -28.43
C ASN A 126 -12.39 27.29 -27.23
N TYR A 127 -13.71 27.27 -27.47
CA TYR A 127 -14.72 27.07 -26.42
C TYR A 127 -14.62 25.69 -25.77
N TYR A 128 -14.49 24.62 -26.57
CA TYR A 128 -14.34 23.27 -26.05
C TYR A 128 -12.98 23.04 -25.37
N GLY A 129 -11.92 23.72 -25.82
CA GLY A 129 -10.63 23.72 -25.15
C GLY A 129 -9.97 22.33 -25.04
N TYR A 130 -10.23 21.42 -25.98
CA TYR A 130 -9.79 20.02 -25.92
C TYR A 130 -8.27 19.89 -25.76
N SER A 131 -7.48 20.73 -26.43
CA SER A 131 -6.01 20.78 -26.26
C SER A 131 -5.60 20.99 -24.79
N LYS A 132 -6.22 21.94 -24.09
CA LYS A 132 -5.93 22.23 -22.68
C LYS A 132 -6.32 21.05 -21.79
N CYS A 133 -7.53 20.50 -22.00
CA CYS A 133 -7.99 19.33 -21.27
C CYS A 133 -7.06 18.13 -21.48
N ALA A 134 -6.65 17.86 -22.72
CA ALA A 134 -5.73 16.77 -23.04
C ALA A 134 -4.42 16.88 -22.25
N GLU A 135 -3.87 18.09 -22.14
CA GLU A 135 -2.64 18.36 -21.41
C GLU A 135 -2.81 18.24 -19.88
N THR A 136 -3.95 18.69 -19.35
CA THR A 136 -4.28 18.48 -17.93
C THR A 136 -4.34 16.99 -17.61
N HIS A 137 -5.06 16.20 -18.40
CA HIS A 137 -5.11 14.74 -18.23
C HIS A 137 -3.73 14.09 -18.39
N ARG A 138 -2.92 14.53 -19.36
CA ARG A 138 -1.54 14.02 -19.52
C ARG A 138 -0.70 14.27 -18.27
N THR A 139 -0.78 15.47 -17.71
CA THR A 139 -0.04 15.85 -16.50
C THR A 139 -0.50 15.04 -15.30
N SER A 140 -1.81 14.87 -15.10
CA SER A 140 -2.35 14.00 -14.05
C SER A 140 -1.87 12.56 -14.22
N GLY A 141 -1.88 12.01 -15.43
CA GLY A 141 -1.38 10.65 -15.71
C GLY A 141 0.10 10.47 -15.34
N VAL A 142 0.94 11.48 -15.60
CA VAL A 142 2.35 11.47 -15.17
C VAL A 142 2.48 11.48 -13.64
N SER A 143 1.69 12.30 -12.94
CA SER A 143 1.72 12.38 -11.48
C SER A 143 1.27 11.07 -10.82
N TRP A 144 0.17 10.47 -11.30
CA TRP A 144 -0.27 9.13 -10.88
C TRP A 144 0.78 8.04 -11.17
N GLY A 145 1.45 8.12 -12.32
CA GLY A 145 2.54 7.21 -12.65
C GLY A 145 3.77 7.34 -11.73
N LYS A 146 4.11 8.55 -11.29
CA LYS A 146 5.17 8.78 -10.31
C LYS A 146 4.79 8.17 -8.96
N PHE A 147 3.56 8.41 -8.51
CA PHE A 147 3.02 7.87 -7.25
C PHE A 147 3.07 6.34 -7.22
N ASN A 148 2.53 5.68 -8.26
CA ASN A 148 2.59 4.21 -8.39
C ASN A 148 4.03 3.68 -8.41
N ARG A 149 4.95 4.35 -9.13
CA ARG A 149 6.35 3.91 -9.21
C ARG A 149 7.06 4.02 -7.87
N PHE A 150 6.84 5.09 -7.11
CA PHE A 150 7.46 5.23 -5.80
C PHE A 150 6.98 4.15 -4.83
N ILE A 151 5.67 3.89 -4.77
CA ILE A 151 5.10 2.78 -3.99
C ILE A 151 5.72 1.44 -4.41
N SER A 152 5.79 1.19 -5.72
CA SER A 152 6.34 -0.05 -6.26
C SER A 152 7.81 -0.25 -5.93
N ILE A 153 8.61 0.82 -5.90
CA ILE A 153 10.02 0.74 -5.49
C ILE A 153 10.09 0.43 -4.00
N GLU A 154 9.36 1.16 -3.17
CA GLU A 154 9.39 1.00 -1.72
C GLU A 154 9.00 -0.41 -1.29
N LEU A 155 7.90 -0.94 -1.83
CA LEU A 155 7.42 -2.30 -1.52
C LEU A 155 8.38 -3.40 -1.99
N ARG A 156 9.25 -3.12 -2.98
CA ARG A 156 10.26 -4.08 -3.47
C ARG A 156 11.54 -4.09 -2.63
N LEU A 157 11.82 -3.03 -1.88
CA LEU A 157 12.98 -2.98 -0.98
C LEU A 157 12.79 -3.93 0.22
N HIS A 158 13.90 -4.39 0.81
CA HIS A 158 13.85 -5.11 2.07
C HIS A 158 13.33 -4.19 3.19
N PRO A 159 12.47 -4.64 4.12
CA PRO A 159 11.85 -3.77 5.13
C PRO A 159 12.82 -2.92 5.97
N ASP A 160 14.06 -3.39 6.16
CA ASP A 160 15.10 -2.66 6.90
C ASP A 160 15.74 -1.50 6.11
N GLU A 161 15.66 -1.54 4.77
CA GLU A 161 16.19 -0.50 3.87
C GLU A 161 15.13 0.53 3.47
N ARG A 162 13.87 0.28 3.82
CA ARG A 162 12.72 1.16 3.56
C ARG A 162 12.73 2.39 4.46
N MET A 163 12.03 3.44 4.03
CA MET A 163 11.67 4.57 4.87
C MET A 163 10.81 4.13 6.07
N ASP A 164 10.83 4.91 7.15
CA ASP A 164 9.94 4.67 8.30
C ASP A 164 8.49 4.66 7.82
N SER A 165 7.80 3.57 8.13
CA SER A 165 6.41 3.28 7.75
C SER A 165 5.44 4.44 8.01
N LYS A 166 5.56 5.12 9.15
CA LYS A 166 4.65 6.24 9.51
C LYS A 166 4.95 7.48 8.68
N SER A 167 6.23 7.78 8.48
CA SER A 167 6.66 8.88 7.62
C SER A 167 6.23 8.66 6.18
N PHE A 168 6.42 7.44 5.66
CA PHE A 168 5.96 7.03 4.34
C PHE A 168 4.44 7.21 4.20
N LEU A 169 3.66 6.62 5.11
CA LEU A 169 2.20 6.68 5.07
C LEU A 169 1.68 8.13 5.12
N LYS A 170 2.26 8.98 5.98
CA LYS A 170 1.86 10.39 6.07
C LYS A 170 2.14 11.13 4.75
N MET A 171 3.32 10.94 4.18
CA MET A 171 3.72 11.57 2.92
C MET A 171 2.81 11.13 1.76
N PHE A 172 2.60 9.82 1.60
CA PHE A 172 1.81 9.28 0.50
C PHE A 172 0.31 9.54 0.66
N ARG A 173 -0.21 9.63 1.89
CA ARG A 173 -1.59 10.07 2.11
C ARG A 173 -1.81 11.49 1.60
N ILE A 174 -0.94 12.42 1.97
CA ILE A 174 -1.04 13.83 1.54
C ILE A 174 -0.94 13.92 0.02
N GLU A 175 -0.03 13.17 -0.59
CA GLU A 175 0.11 13.16 -2.05
C GLU A 175 -1.10 12.51 -2.73
N LEU A 176 -1.68 11.45 -2.16
CA LEU A 176 -2.91 10.82 -2.67
C LEU A 176 -4.09 11.80 -2.65
N ASP A 177 -4.33 12.45 -1.52
CA ASP A 177 -5.39 13.45 -1.36
C ASP A 177 -5.21 14.56 -2.41
N ARG A 178 -3.97 15.06 -2.56
CA ARG A 178 -3.63 16.05 -3.59
C ARG A 178 -3.90 15.55 -5.01
N LEU A 179 -3.54 14.30 -5.34
CA LEU A 179 -3.75 13.74 -6.67
C LEU A 179 -5.24 13.64 -7.00
N ILE A 180 -6.06 13.26 -6.03
CA ILE A 180 -7.52 13.18 -6.19
C ILE A 180 -8.11 14.58 -6.38
N GLU A 181 -7.69 15.57 -5.57
CA GLU A 181 -8.15 16.96 -5.69
C GLU A 181 -7.75 17.62 -7.02
N GLN A 182 -6.57 17.28 -7.54
CA GLN A 182 -6.05 17.84 -8.79
C GLN A 182 -6.53 17.06 -10.03
N ALA A 183 -7.16 15.90 -9.85
CA ALA A 183 -7.58 15.07 -10.97
C ALA A 183 -8.77 15.70 -11.73
N PRO A 184 -8.64 15.93 -13.05
CA PRO A 184 -9.79 16.31 -13.87
C PRO A 184 -10.79 15.15 -13.97
N SER A 185 -12.06 15.47 -14.24
CA SER A 185 -13.10 14.45 -14.42
C SER A 185 -12.84 13.57 -15.64
N ILE A 186 -13.06 12.27 -15.49
CA ILE A 186 -12.83 11.26 -16.54
C ILE A 186 -14.16 10.98 -17.24
N PRO A 187 -14.21 10.98 -18.59
CA PRO A 187 -15.44 10.68 -19.33
C PRO A 187 -15.85 9.21 -19.19
N ASN A 188 -17.16 8.97 -19.10
CA ASN A 188 -17.74 7.62 -18.96
C ASN A 188 -17.37 6.67 -20.11
N SER A 189 -17.10 7.20 -21.32
CA SER A 189 -16.66 6.39 -22.46
C SER A 189 -15.35 5.64 -22.17
N VAL A 190 -14.40 6.31 -21.53
CA VAL A 190 -13.10 5.73 -21.17
C VAL A 190 -13.23 4.77 -19.99
N ILE A 191 -14.11 5.07 -19.03
CA ILE A 191 -14.42 4.18 -17.91
C ILE A 191 -15.00 2.85 -18.42
N ASN A 192 -15.94 2.90 -19.37
CA ASN A 192 -16.52 1.70 -19.94
C ASN A 192 -15.52 0.92 -20.80
N GLU A 193 -14.65 1.61 -21.54
CA GLU A 193 -13.55 0.98 -22.27
C GLU A 193 -12.62 0.21 -21.34
N PHE A 194 -12.26 0.81 -20.19
CA PHE A 194 -11.43 0.14 -19.19
C PHE A 194 -12.09 -1.14 -18.65
N LYS A 195 -13.37 -1.06 -18.29
CA LYS A 195 -14.13 -2.20 -17.76
C LYS A 195 -14.15 -3.38 -18.71
N ILE A 196 -14.30 -3.12 -20.01
CA ILE A 196 -14.32 -4.16 -21.05
C ILE A 196 -12.92 -4.75 -21.25
N LEU A 197 -11.88 -3.92 -21.21
CA LEU A 197 -10.51 -4.37 -21.49
C LEU A 197 -9.88 -5.15 -20.33
N PHE A 198 -10.28 -4.86 -19.10
CA PHE A 198 -9.67 -5.40 -17.87
C PHE A 198 -10.64 -6.17 -16.98
N GLU A 199 -11.68 -6.78 -17.57
CA GLU A 199 -12.71 -7.54 -16.84
C GLU A 199 -12.11 -8.65 -15.94
N ASP A 200 -11.07 -9.33 -16.43
CA ASP A 200 -10.41 -10.45 -15.72
C ASP A 200 -9.11 -10.06 -14.98
N SER A 201 -8.90 -8.77 -14.71
CA SER A 201 -7.65 -8.33 -14.06
C SER A 201 -7.68 -8.50 -12.52
N ASP A 202 -6.57 -8.97 -11.94
CA ASP A 202 -6.37 -9.13 -10.48
C ASP A 202 -5.93 -7.81 -9.80
N VAL A 203 -6.30 -6.66 -10.36
CA VAL A 203 -5.86 -5.35 -9.88
C VAL A 203 -6.96 -4.73 -9.04
N HIS A 204 -6.62 -4.16 -7.88
CA HIS A 204 -7.59 -3.44 -7.07
C HIS A 204 -8.13 -2.20 -7.81
N LEU A 205 -9.44 -2.17 -7.99
CA LEU A 205 -10.14 -1.19 -8.79
C LEU A 205 -10.51 0.05 -7.95
N PRO A 206 -10.33 1.26 -8.49
CA PRO A 206 -10.76 2.48 -7.82
C PRO A 206 -12.28 2.67 -7.88
N ASP A 207 -12.82 3.36 -6.88
CA ASP A 207 -14.26 3.58 -6.66
C ASP A 207 -14.96 4.28 -7.85
N ILE A 208 -14.23 5.04 -8.66
CA ILE A 208 -14.75 5.69 -9.88
C ILE A 208 -15.30 4.69 -10.90
N LEU A 209 -14.87 3.43 -10.84
CA LEU A 209 -15.38 2.35 -11.68
C LEU A 209 -16.72 1.78 -11.16
N GLY A 210 -17.22 2.27 -10.03
CA GLY A 210 -18.47 1.81 -9.40
C GLY A 210 -18.31 0.54 -8.56
N VAL A 211 -17.06 0.13 -8.29
CA VAL A 211 -16.75 -0.93 -7.34
C VAL A 211 -16.72 -0.31 -5.95
N MET A 212 -17.53 -0.83 -5.02
CA MET A 212 -17.52 -0.40 -3.62
C MET A 212 -17.11 -1.57 -2.75
N GLU A 213 -15.91 -1.52 -2.19
CA GLU A 213 -15.44 -2.49 -1.21
C GLU A 213 -15.74 -2.03 0.22
N HIS A 214 -16.03 -2.98 1.11
CA HIS A 214 -16.21 -2.67 2.52
C HIS A 214 -14.86 -2.35 3.19
N THR A 215 -14.81 -1.27 3.99
CA THR A 215 -13.63 -0.91 4.77
C THR A 215 -13.26 -2.02 5.75
N LYS A 216 -12.12 -2.67 5.53
CA LYS A 216 -11.63 -3.75 6.40
C LYS A 216 -11.06 -3.15 7.70
N VAL A 217 -11.55 -3.62 8.84
CA VAL A 217 -11.03 -3.25 10.16
C VAL A 217 -9.93 -4.25 10.55
N PHE A 218 -8.87 -3.75 11.17
CA PHE A 218 -7.83 -4.61 11.73
C PHE A 218 -8.42 -5.57 12.77
N THR A 219 -8.26 -6.88 12.55
CA THR A 219 -8.62 -7.91 13.52
C THR A 219 -7.38 -8.67 13.96
N ASP A 220 -7.04 -8.60 15.24
CA ASP A 220 -5.92 -9.31 15.82
C ASP A 220 -6.24 -10.80 16.07
N SER A 221 -6.57 -11.52 15.01
CA SER A 221 -6.88 -12.94 15.09
C SER A 221 -5.62 -13.75 15.44
N ASN A 222 -4.46 -13.31 14.95
CA ASN A 222 -3.18 -13.98 15.14
C ASN A 222 -2.64 -13.88 16.57
N SER A 223 -2.73 -12.74 17.28
CA SER A 223 -2.27 -12.72 18.68
C SER A 223 -3.19 -13.52 19.58
N ARG A 224 -4.51 -13.53 19.30
CA ARG A 224 -5.47 -14.38 20.03
C ARG A 224 -5.15 -15.85 19.82
N LEU A 225 -4.90 -16.28 18.58
CA LEU A 225 -4.52 -17.65 18.28
C LEU A 225 -3.19 -18.03 18.93
N LYS A 226 -2.18 -17.15 18.89
CA LYS A 226 -0.90 -17.35 19.58
C LYS A 226 -1.08 -17.47 21.10
N LYS A 227 -1.90 -16.61 21.72
CA LYS A 227 -2.21 -16.68 23.16
C LYS A 227 -2.89 -17.99 23.53
N VAL A 228 -3.90 -18.40 22.77
CA VAL A 228 -4.62 -19.68 22.97
C VAL A 228 -3.68 -20.87 22.75
N ALA A 229 -2.80 -20.82 21.76
CA ALA A 229 -1.82 -21.89 21.51
C ALA A 229 -0.78 -21.98 22.64
N VAL A 230 -0.27 -20.84 23.14
CA VAL A 230 0.65 -20.80 24.29
C VAL A 230 -0.05 -21.34 25.54
N GLU A 231 -1.29 -20.92 25.80
CA GLU A 231 -2.09 -21.39 26.94
C GLU A 231 -2.37 -22.90 26.86
N ALA A 232 -2.72 -23.40 25.67
CA ALA A 232 -2.90 -24.82 25.42
C ALA A 232 -1.61 -25.62 25.62
N ALA A 233 -0.46 -25.11 25.16
CA ALA A 233 0.84 -25.74 25.36
C ALA A 233 1.22 -25.80 26.85
N LEU A 234 0.97 -24.73 27.60
CA LEU A 234 1.19 -24.66 29.05
C LEU A 234 0.30 -25.66 29.80
N ALA A 235 -0.98 -25.75 29.42
CA ALA A 235 -1.93 -26.72 29.98
C ALA A 235 -1.51 -28.17 29.71
N ILE A 236 -1.02 -28.48 28.50
CA ILE A 236 -0.48 -29.80 28.15
C ILE A 236 0.76 -30.12 28.99
N GLN A 237 1.66 -29.15 29.18
CA GLN A 237 2.88 -29.34 29.98
C GLN A 237 2.55 -29.60 31.47
N GLN A 238 1.59 -28.87 32.02
CA GLN A 238 1.10 -29.08 33.39
C GLN A 238 0.49 -30.48 33.55
N LYS A 239 -0.39 -30.89 32.63
CA LYS A 239 -0.99 -32.23 32.64
C LYS A 239 0.05 -33.35 32.52
N LYS A 240 1.07 -33.17 31.67
CA LYS A 240 2.20 -34.11 31.55
C LYS A 240 3.00 -34.22 32.86
N GLY A 241 3.22 -33.11 33.56
CA GLY A 241 3.87 -33.09 34.87
C GLY A 241 3.10 -33.87 35.93
N ILE A 242 1.78 -33.60 36.03
CA ILE A 242 0.88 -34.30 36.97
C ILE A 242 0.81 -35.80 36.67
N LEU A 243 0.71 -36.19 35.38
CA LEU A 243 0.67 -37.59 35.00
C LEU A 243 1.98 -38.31 35.36
N LYS A 244 3.13 -37.66 35.18
CA LYS A 244 4.43 -38.23 35.59
C LYS A 244 4.48 -38.45 37.10
N GLN A 245 3.98 -37.50 37.90
CA GLN A 245 3.91 -37.62 39.36
C GLN A 245 3.03 -38.82 39.77
N LEU A 246 1.80 -38.87 39.25
CA LEU A 246 0.84 -39.95 39.56
C LEU A 246 1.38 -41.35 39.19
N VAL A 247 2.07 -41.46 38.05
CA VAL A 247 2.69 -42.73 37.61
C VAL A 247 3.86 -43.13 38.51
N LEU A 248 4.66 -42.16 38.99
CA LEU A 248 5.76 -42.43 39.91
C LEU A 248 5.23 -42.88 41.28
N ASP A 249 4.20 -42.23 41.80
CA ASP A 249 3.58 -42.58 43.08
C ASP A 249 2.95 -43.99 43.04
N ASP A 250 2.25 -44.36 41.95
CA ASP A 250 1.70 -45.71 41.77
C ASP A 250 2.81 -46.77 41.65
N LEU A 251 3.94 -46.44 41.01
CA LEU A 251 5.10 -47.33 40.95
C LEU A 251 5.69 -47.58 42.35
N ASP A 252 5.88 -46.53 43.14
CA ASP A 252 6.44 -46.61 44.48
C ASP A 252 5.53 -47.43 45.42
N ASP A 253 4.22 -47.24 45.33
CA ASP A 253 3.24 -48.04 46.07
C ASP A 253 3.30 -49.53 45.69
N LYS A 254 3.50 -49.82 44.42
CA LYS A 254 3.63 -51.20 43.91
C LYS A 254 4.94 -51.84 44.36
N ILE A 255 6.05 -51.11 44.32
CA ILE A 255 7.36 -51.54 44.83
C ILE A 255 7.27 -51.79 46.34
N GLN A 256 6.69 -50.88 47.10
CA GLN A 256 6.45 -51.02 48.54
C GLN A 256 5.61 -52.26 48.88
N LYS A 257 4.57 -52.56 48.11
CA LYS A 257 3.77 -53.80 48.28
C LYS A 257 4.58 -55.05 48.00
N ILE A 258 5.43 -55.05 46.97
CA ILE A 258 6.30 -56.19 46.64
C ILE A 258 7.35 -56.37 47.74
N CYS A 259 8.04 -55.31 48.16
CA CYS A 259 8.99 -55.35 49.27
C CYS A 259 8.34 -55.83 50.57
N ARG A 260 7.15 -55.35 50.94
CA ARG A 260 6.41 -55.85 52.11
C ARG A 260 6.07 -57.34 51.99
N LYS A 261 5.67 -57.81 50.80
CA LYS A 261 5.38 -59.23 50.58
C LYS A 261 6.63 -60.09 50.74
N GLU A 262 7.77 -59.64 50.21
CA GLU A 262 9.03 -60.37 50.32
C GLU A 262 9.60 -60.32 51.74
N ILE A 263 9.51 -59.19 52.44
CA ILE A 263 9.86 -59.09 53.88
C ILE A 263 9.00 -60.04 54.70
N ASN A 264 7.67 -60.04 54.51
CA ASN A 264 6.79 -60.94 55.25
C ASN A 264 7.05 -62.41 54.93
N LYS A 265 7.48 -62.76 53.71
CA LYS A 265 7.92 -64.14 53.41
C LYS A 265 9.16 -64.50 54.20
N ILE A 266 10.17 -63.63 54.22
CA ILE A 266 11.44 -63.84 54.95
C ILE A 266 11.16 -63.97 56.45
N THR A 267 10.37 -63.07 57.04
CA THR A 267 10.00 -63.12 58.47
C THR A 267 9.25 -64.40 58.85
N ASN A 268 8.30 -64.86 58.02
CA ASN A 268 7.61 -66.13 58.26
C ASN A 268 8.52 -67.37 58.06
N GLN A 269 9.61 -67.24 57.28
CA GLN A 269 10.59 -68.29 57.08
C GLN A 269 11.58 -68.38 58.26
N ASP A 270 11.92 -67.24 58.86
CA ASP A 270 12.73 -67.15 60.07
C ASP A 270 11.97 -67.67 61.31
N ASP A 271 10.67 -67.34 61.45
CA ASP A 271 9.79 -67.88 62.51
C ASP A 271 9.66 -69.42 62.41
N MET A 272 9.63 -69.97 61.19
CA MET A 272 9.64 -71.42 60.97
C MET A 272 10.97 -72.08 61.33
N SER A 273 12.10 -71.34 61.26
CA SER A 273 13.42 -71.84 61.66
C SER A 273 13.62 -71.81 63.19
N GLU A 274 13.08 -70.81 63.88
CA GLU A 274 13.08 -70.75 65.36
C GLU A 274 12.18 -71.82 65.99
N ILE A 275 11.02 -72.11 65.40
CA ILE A 275 10.12 -73.17 65.89
C ILE A 275 10.76 -74.57 65.70
N THR A 276 11.53 -74.78 64.63
CA THR A 276 12.24 -76.06 64.44
C THR A 276 13.40 -76.28 65.42
N HIS A 277 14.00 -75.23 65.98
CA HIS A 277 15.03 -75.35 67.02
C HIS A 277 14.44 -75.46 68.44
N SER A 278 13.18 -75.06 68.67
CA SER A 278 12.51 -75.16 69.98
C SER A 278 11.78 -76.50 70.21
N SER A 279 11.42 -77.23 69.14
CA SER A 279 10.62 -78.48 69.23
C SER A 279 11.44 -79.78 69.38
N MET A 280 12.64 -79.74 69.99
CA MET A 280 13.40 -80.93 70.40
C MET A 280 14.00 -80.76 71.80
N ALA A 281 13.16 -80.66 72.84
CA ALA A 281 13.61 -80.90 74.21
C ALA A 281 12.45 -81.45 75.07
N SER A 282 12.50 -82.76 75.35
CA SER A 282 11.68 -83.43 76.37
C SER A 282 12.54 -83.63 77.64
N PRO A 283 11.97 -83.52 78.86
CA PRO A 283 12.76 -83.32 80.08
C PRO A 283 13.04 -84.64 80.81
N ARG A 284 14.29 -84.85 81.24
CA ARG A 284 14.62 -85.79 82.32
C ARG A 284 15.70 -85.24 83.25
N LEU A 285 15.22 -84.91 84.45
CA LEU A 285 15.77 -85.20 85.78
C LEU A 285 17.25 -84.95 86.12
N HIS A 286 17.38 -84.29 87.27
CA HIS A 286 18.35 -84.50 88.35
C HIS A 286 19.67 -83.70 88.34
N ASN A 287 19.67 -82.70 89.23
CA ASN A 287 20.55 -82.57 90.40
C ASN A 287 22.02 -82.11 90.19
N ILE A 288 22.50 -81.40 91.22
CA ILE A 288 23.89 -81.34 91.74
C ILE A 288 24.81 -80.14 91.33
N ILE A 289 25.08 -79.28 92.35
CA ILE A 289 26.38 -78.71 92.81
C ILE A 289 27.00 -77.55 91.97
N VAL A 290 26.97 -76.27 92.42
CA VAL A 290 27.86 -75.51 93.37
C VAL A 290 29.08 -74.82 92.70
N LYS A 291 29.21 -73.50 92.99
CA LYS A 291 30.41 -72.60 92.96
C LYS A 291 31.07 -72.39 91.58
N VAL A 292 31.58 -71.21 91.21
CA VAL A 292 32.19 -70.06 91.90
C VAL A 292 31.76 -68.77 91.21
#